data_AF-A0A9X1S6Z9-F1
#
_entry.id   AF-A0A9X1S6Z9-F1
#
_cell.length_a   1.000
_cell.length_b   1.000
_cell.length_c   1.000
_cell.angle_alpha   90.00
_cell.angle_beta   90.00
_cell.angle_gamma   90.00
#
_symmetry.space_group_name_H-M   'P 1'
#
loop_
_entity.id
_entity.type
_entity.pdbx_description
1 polymer ?
#
loop_
_entity_poly.entity_id
_entity_poly.type
_entity_poly.pdbx_seq_one_letter_code
_entity_poly.pdbx_strand_id
1 'polypeptide(L)' 'METYVSSGTFWFTVALINAGLAEQKNRSRWIWFLVSLLLGPIATLLIVVWRAPEPVPPSMTHRGGWKEPVGDR' A
#
# COMPACT_ATOMS: atom_id res chain seq x y z
N MET A 1 31.76 17.14 16.05
CA MET A 1 31.38 15.73 15.83
C MET A 1 30.69 15.69 14.48
N GLU A 2 31.31 15.09 13.47
CA GLU A 2 30.58 14.85 12.23
C GLU A 2 29.59 13.71 12.49
N THR A 3 28.31 14.05 12.62
CA THR A 3 27.23 13.06 12.76
C THR A 3 27.01 12.39 11.41
N TYR A 4 27.74 11.30 11.17
CA TYR A 4 27.54 10.45 10.01
C TYR A 4 26.32 9.57 10.22
N VAL A 5 25.33 9.74 9.36
CA VAL A 5 24.27 8.74 9.21
C VAL A 5 24.89 7.57 8.47
N SER A 6 24.96 6.40 9.12
CA SER A 6 25.42 5.18 8.46
C SER A 6 24.61 4.95 7.19
N SER A 7 25.29 4.63 6.09
CA SER A 7 24.64 4.33 4.81
C SER A 7 23.56 3.25 4.95
N GLY A 8 23.75 2.28 5.86
CA GLY A 8 22.75 1.27 6.16
C GLY A 8 21.49 1.81 6.83
N THR A 9 21.63 2.75 7.78
CA THR A 9 20.49 3.41 8.44
C THR A 9 19.71 4.27 7.45
N PHE A 10 20.41 4.99 6.58
CA PHE A 10 19.79 5.76 5.50
C PHE A 10 19.01 4.83 4.56
N TRP A 11 19.63 3.73 4.11
CA TRP A 11 19.01 2.77 3.20
C TRP A 11 17.79 2.08 3.80
N PHE A 12 17.87 1.66 5.06
CA PHE A 12 16.76 1.07 5.80
C PHE A 12 15.59 2.05 5.97
N THR A 13 15.89 3.31 6.29
CA THR A 13 14.89 4.37 6.43
C THR A 13 14.14 4.61 5.12
N VAL A 14 14.86 4.70 3.99
CA VAL A 14 14.26 4.83 2.65
C VAL A 14 13.39 3.61 2.32
N ALA A 15 13.85 2.40 2.64
CA ALA A 15 13.07 1.18 2.41
C ALA A 15 11.75 1.17 3.21
N LEU A 16 11.78 1.66 4.45
CA LEU A 16 10.59 1.78 5.30
C LEU A 16 9.59 2.82 4.76
N ILE A 17 10.08 3.99 4.32
CA ILE A 17 9.25 5.03 3.71
C ILE A 17 8.57 4.51 2.44
N ASN A 18 9.31 3.81 1.58
CA ASN A 18 8.78 3.21 0.36
C ASN A 18 7.72 2.13 0.64
N ALA A 19 7.90 1.33 1.69
CA ALA A 19 6.91 0.34 2.11
C ALA A 19 5.59 1.00 2.52
N GLY A 20 5.64 2.10 3.28
CA GLY A 20 4.45 2.87 3.67
C GLY A 20 3.76 3.55 2.47
N LEU A 21 4.53 4.09 1.53
CA LEU A 21 4.01 4.66 0.28
C LEU A 21 3.26 3.62 -0.57
N ALA A 22 3.75 2.38 -0.59
CA ALA A 22 3.08 1.28 -1.30
C ALA A 22 1.77 0.85 -0.60
N GLU A 23 1.74 0.83 0.74
CA GLU A 23 0.55 0.50 1.52
C GLU A 23 -0.60 1.47 1.26
N GLN A 24 -0.31 2.78 1.17
CA GLN A 24 -1.28 3.81 0.80
C GLN A 24 -1.90 3.59 -0.59
N LYS A 25 -1.24 2.82 -1.47
CA LYS A 25 -1.71 2.48 -2.83
C LYS A 25 -2.37 1.10 -2.90
N ASN A 26 -2.83 0.53 -1.78
CA ASN A 26 -3.38 -0.84 -1.71
C ASN A 26 -2.38 -1.92 -2.18
N ARG A 27 -1.07 -1.70 -2.02
CA ARG A 27 -0.05 -2.69 -2.34
C ARG A 27 0.57 -3.28 -1.09
N SER A 28 1.10 -4.50 -1.21
CA SER A 28 1.75 -5.20 -0.10
C SER A 28 3.01 -4.45 0.37
N ARG A 29 2.98 -3.89 1.59
CA ARG A 29 4.14 -3.21 2.20
C ARG A 29 5.37 -4.10 2.28
N TRP A 30 5.19 -5.40 2.52
CA TRP A 30 6.28 -6.34 2.70
C TRP A 30 7.06 -6.60 1.42
N ILE A 31 6.34 -6.73 0.30
CA ILE A 31 6.98 -6.88 -1.01
C ILE A 31 7.76 -5.61 -1.35
N TRP A 32 7.15 -4.44 -1.18
CA TRP A 32 7.79 -3.16 -1.51
C TRP A 32 8.93 -2.76 -0.57
N PHE A 33 8.87 -3.20 0.69
CA PHE A 33 9.99 -3.10 1.63
C PHE A 33 11.21 -3.90 1.14
N LEU A 34 11.02 -5.19 0.81
CA LEU A 34 12.11 -6.05 0.33
C LEU A 34 12.66 -5.56 -1.02
N VAL A 35 11.79 -5.12 -1.92
CA VAL A 35 12.18 -4.50 -3.20
C VAL A 35 13.01 -3.25 -2.95
N SER A 36 12.64 -2.40 -1.98
CA SER A 36 13.41 -1.20 -1.63
C SER A 36 14.70 -1.50 -0.88
N LEU A 37 14.75 -2.57 -0.10
CA LEU A 37 15.98 -3.02 0.55
C LEU A 37 17.01 -3.49 -0.50
N LEU A 38 16.55 -4.15 -1.56
CA LEU A 38 17.39 -4.70 -2.63
C LEU A 38 17.78 -3.66 -3.70
N LEU A 39 16.83 -2.82 -4.14
CA LEU A 39 17.02 -1.83 -5.22
C LEU A 39 17.29 -0.41 -4.71
N GLY A 40 17.11 -0.16 -3.41
CA GLY A 40 17.29 1.17 -2.81
C GLY A 40 16.35 2.22 -3.40
N PRO A 41 16.83 3.45 -3.70
CA PRO A 41 16.00 4.55 -4.20
C PRO A 41 15.36 4.27 -5.57
N ILE A 42 15.86 3.28 -6.33
CA ILE A 42 15.24 2.86 -7.60
C ILE A 42 13.85 2.25 -7.36
N ALA A 43 13.62 1.62 -6.21
CA ALA A 43 12.30 1.13 -5.84
C ALA A 43 11.26 2.25 -5.71
N THR A 44 11.67 3.47 -5.32
CA THR A 44 10.78 4.64 -5.26
C THR A 44 10.28 5.01 -6.64
N LEU A 45 11.15 5.00 -7.65
CA LEU A 45 10.78 5.27 -9.04
C LEU A 45 9.75 4.25 -9.54
N LEU A 46 9.94 2.96 -9.20
CA LEU A 46 8.99 1.91 -9.54
C LEU A 46 7.63 2.08 -8.83
N ILE A 47 7.62 2.51 -7.57
CA ILE A 47 6.37 2.80 -6.83
C ILE A 47 5.60 3.96 -7.48
N VAL A 48 6.30 5.01 -7.90
CA VAL A 48 5.69 6.23 -8.43
C VAL A 48 5.16 6.01 -9.85
N VAL A 49 5.93 5.36 -10.72
CA VAL A 49 5.57 5.15 -12.13
C VAL A 49 4.47 4.10 -12.30
N TRP A 50 4.45 3.07 -11.44
CA TRP A 50 3.51 1.96 -11.63
C TRP A 50 2.11 2.31 -11.08
N ARG A 51 1.07 2.18 -11.91
CA ARG A 51 -0.34 2.43 -11.53
C ARG A 51 -0.82 1.54 -10.40
N ALA A 52 -1.44 2.11 -9.37
CA ALA A 52 -2.02 1.35 -8.26
C ALA A 52 -3.04 0.32 -8.81
N PRO A 53 -3.07 -0.93 -8.29
CA PRO A 53 -4.12 -1.88 -8.63
C PRO A 53 -5.48 -1.25 -8.37
N GLU A 54 -6.46 -1.53 -9.24
CA GLU A 54 -7.82 -1.07 -8.98
C GLU A 54 -8.32 -1.65 -7.65
N PRO A 55 -9.00 -0.84 -6.81
CA PRO A 55 -9.61 -1.37 -5.60
C PRO A 55 -10.58 -2.48 -6.01
N VAL A 56 -10.40 -3.67 -5.44
CA VAL A 56 -11.40 -4.73 -5.63
C VAL A 56 -12.69 -4.21 -4.98
N PRO A 57 -13.78 -3.99 -5.75
CA PRO A 57 -15.01 -3.51 -5.18
C PRO A 57 -15.49 -4.52 -4.13
N PRO A 58 -15.95 -4.07 -2.95
CA PRO A 58 -16.46 -4.98 -1.94
C PRO A 58 -17.59 -5.81 -2.57
N SER A 59 -17.53 -7.13 -2.39
CA SER A 59 -18.61 -8.00 -2.83
C SER A 59 -19.86 -7.65 -2.02
N MET A 60 -20.75 -6.86 -2.62
CA MET A 60 -22.07 -6.55 -2.05
C MET A 60 -22.98 -7.79 -2.19
N THR A 61 -22.63 -8.90 -1.55
CA THR A 61 -23.45 -10.12 -1.54
C THR A 61 -24.29 -10.27 -0.27
N HIS A 62 -24.19 -9.35 0.69
CA HIS A 62 -25.18 -9.30 1.76
C HIS A 62 -26.41 -8.46 1.34
N ARG A 63 -27.17 -9.00 0.37
CA ARG A 63 -28.58 -8.64 0.17
C ARG A 63 -29.38 -9.21 1.35
N GLY A 64 -29.19 -8.62 2.54
CA GLY A 64 -30.08 -8.83 3.67
C GLY A 64 -31.45 -8.30 3.27
N GLY A 65 -32.41 -9.22 3.11
CA GLY A 65 -33.73 -8.95 2.56
C GLY A 65 -34.43 -7.81 3.28
N TRP A 66 -34.49 -6.66 2.62
CA TRP A 66 -35.52 -5.68 2.87
C TRP A 66 -36.85 -6.37 2.58
N LYS A 67 -37.51 -6.86 3.62
CA LYS A 67 -38.93 -7.16 3.57
C LYS A 67 -39.61 -5.82 3.34
N GLU A 68 -40.01 -5.56 2.10
CA GLU A 68 -40.96 -4.51 1.80
C GLU A 68 -42.17 -4.74 2.73
N PRO A 69 -42.55 -3.78 3.60
CA PRO A 69 -43.84 -3.88 4.26
C PRO A 69 -44.87 -3.74 3.14
N VAL A 70 -45.44 -4.86 2.70
CA VAL A 70 -46.60 -4.86 1.83
C VAL A 70 -47.67 -4.09 2.59
N GLY A 71 -47.91 -2.85 2.17
CA GLY A 71 -49.06 -2.10 2.62
C GLY A 71 -50.27 -2.75 1.97
N ASP A 72 -50.91 -3.68 2.67
CA ASP A 72 -52.28 -4.03 2.37
C ASP A 72 -53.20 -2.96 3.00
N ARG A 73 -54.01 -2.40 2.12
CA ARG A 73 -55.14 -1.54 2.44
C ARG A 73 -56.31 -2.41 2.88
#